data_AF-A0A521PMP7-F1
#
_entry.id   AF-A0A521PMP7-F1
#
_cell.length_a   1.000
_cell.length_b   1.000
_cell.length_c   1.000
_cell.angle_alpha   90.00
_cell.angle_beta   90.00
_cell.angle_gamma   90.00
#
_symmetry.space_group_name_H-M   'P 1'
#
loop_
_entity.id
_entity.type
_entity.pdbx_description
1 polymer ?
#
loop_
_entity_poly.entity_id
_entity_poly.type
_entity_poly.pdbx_seq_one_letter_code
_entity_poly.pdbx_strand_id
1 'polypeptide(L)' 'MQRKTWNRIIPAVAGLAATVVAVLPASAHEGHHEQMPLAQALRHLVSQPDHQIAFAALVVLAVVAGWSWRRAKARK' A
#
# COMPACT_ATOMS: atom_id res chain seq x y z
N MET A 1 17.97 -22.72 8.58
CA MET A 1 18.26 -21.26 8.52
C MET A 1 17.01 -20.38 8.22
N GLN A 2 15.77 -20.82 8.50
CA GLN A 2 14.57 -20.30 7.80
C GLN A 2 13.52 -19.52 8.61
N ARG A 3 13.53 -19.48 9.94
CA ARG A 3 12.54 -18.67 10.71
C ARG A 3 13.07 -17.28 11.10
N LYS A 4 14.32 -17.22 11.57
CA LYS A 4 14.95 -15.98 12.08
C LYS A 4 15.09 -14.88 11.02
N THR A 5 15.43 -15.26 9.79
CA THR A 5 15.57 -14.31 8.67
C THR A 5 14.21 -13.75 8.24
N TRP A 6 13.16 -14.57 8.27
CA TRP A 6 11.79 -14.15 7.90
C TRP A 6 11.17 -13.20 8.93
N ASN A 7 11.43 -13.42 10.22
CA ASN A 7 11.00 -12.48 11.27
C ASN A 7 11.70 -11.11 11.19
N ARG A 8 12.79 -10.98 10.44
CA ARG A 8 13.46 -9.70 10.19
C ARG A 8 12.99 -9.02 8.91
N ILE A 9 12.72 -9.81 7.86
CA ILE A 9 12.29 -9.28 6.55
C ILE A 9 10.89 -8.68 6.63
N ILE A 10 9.95 -9.31 7.33
CA ILE A 10 8.56 -8.84 7.43
C ILE A 10 8.47 -7.43 8.06
N PRO A 11 9.04 -7.17 9.26
CA PRO A 11 8.99 -5.83 9.83
C PRO A 11 9.84 -4.83 9.05
N ALA A 12 10.92 -5.27 8.40
CA ALA A 12 11.71 -4.38 7.53
C ALA A 12 10.89 -3.91 6.32
N VAL A 13 10.16 -4.80 5.64
CA VAL A 13 9.31 -4.45 4.49
C VAL A 13 8.11 -3.62 4.92
N ALA A 14 7.49 -3.93 6.05
CA ALA A 14 6.41 -3.13 6.62
C ALA A 14 6.89 -1.72 7.01
N GLY A 15 8.07 -1.62 7.63
CA GLY A 15 8.70 -0.34 7.96
C GLY A 15 9.05 0.46 6.72
N LEU A 16 9.59 -0.17 5.68
CA LEU A 16 9.93 0.48 4.42
C LEU A 16 8.67 0.99 3.71
N ALA A 17 7.60 0.18 3.67
CA ALA A 17 6.31 0.59 3.11
C ALA A 17 5.69 1.76 3.91
N ALA A 18 5.75 1.73 5.24
CA ALA A 18 5.28 2.82 6.08
C ALA A 18 6.11 4.10 5.85
N THR A 19 7.42 3.96 5.65
CA THR A 19 8.31 5.10 5.35
C THR A 19 7.99 5.67 3.96
N VAL A 20 7.79 4.83 2.95
CA VAL A 20 7.39 5.27 1.60
C VAL A 20 6.04 5.97 1.64
N VAL A 21 5.05 5.48 2.39
CA VAL A 21 3.75 6.15 2.56
C VAL A 21 3.89 7.47 3.33
N ALA A 22 4.73 7.53 4.37
CA ALA A 22 4.93 8.74 5.17
C ALA A 22 5.75 9.82 4.45
N VAL A 23 6.61 9.43 3.50
CA VAL A 23 7.46 10.33 2.71
C VAL A 23 6.86 10.61 1.33
N LEU A 24 5.82 9.86 0.92
CA LEU A 24 4.99 10.25 -0.20
C LEU A 24 4.52 11.68 0.08
N PRO A 25 4.75 12.63 -0.82
CA PRO A 25 4.19 13.96 -0.65
C PRO A 25 2.70 13.75 -0.47
N ALA A 26 2.21 14.02 0.74
CA ALA A 26 0.81 14.29 0.96
C ALA A 26 0.51 15.64 0.31
N SER A 27 0.76 15.76 -0.98
CA SER A 27 -0.01 16.65 -1.83
C SER A 27 -1.41 16.02 -1.91
N ALA A 28 -2.10 15.98 -0.78
CA ALA A 28 -3.54 16.05 -0.76
C ALA A 28 -3.82 17.41 -1.40
N HIS A 29 -3.89 17.43 -2.73
CA HIS A 29 -4.27 18.64 -3.42
C HIS A 29 -5.69 18.97 -2.94
N GLU A 30 -6.00 20.25 -2.78
CA GLU A 30 -7.36 20.63 -2.40
C GLU A 30 -8.34 20.07 -3.44
N GLY A 31 -9.29 19.28 -2.96
CA GLY A 31 -10.27 18.59 -3.78
C GLY A 31 -11.45 18.18 -2.90
N HIS A 32 -12.65 18.60 -3.29
CA HIS A 32 -13.89 18.19 -2.60
C HIS A 32 -14.26 16.75 -2.98
N HIS A 33 -13.44 15.80 -2.56
CA HIS A 33 -13.61 14.37 -2.84
C HIS A 33 -14.88 13.81 -2.17
N GLU A 34 -15.32 14.42 -1.08
CA GLU A 34 -16.56 14.10 -0.36
C GLU A 34 -17.83 14.40 -1.16
N GLN A 35 -17.73 15.26 -2.18
CA GLN A 35 -18.84 15.63 -3.06
C GLN A 35 -18.83 14.86 -4.38
N MET A 36 -17.80 14.05 -4.65
CA MET A 36 -17.69 13.29 -5.90
C MET A 36 -18.55 12.02 -5.84
N PRO A 37 -19.41 11.80 -6.84
CA PRO A 37 -20.04 10.49 -7.05
C PRO A 37 -18.98 9.39 -7.17
N LEU A 38 -19.28 8.20 -6.64
CA LEU A 38 -18.30 7.09 -6.56
C LEU A 38 -17.61 6.79 -7.91
N ALA A 39 -18.37 6.79 -9.00
CA ALA A 39 -17.80 6.54 -10.33
C ALA A 39 -16.79 7.62 -10.76
N GLN A 40 -17.02 8.87 -10.36
CA GLN A 40 -16.10 9.99 -10.60
C GLN A 40 -14.89 9.90 -9.68
N ALA A 41 -15.08 9.54 -8.42
CA ALA A 41 -13.99 9.30 -7.47
C ALA A 41 -13.05 8.18 -7.94
N LEU A 42 -13.60 7.08 -8.48
CA LEU A 42 -12.81 5.99 -9.05
C LEU A 42 -12.00 6.43 -10.28
N ARG A 43 -12.60 7.21 -11.18
CA ARG A 43 -11.86 7.78 -12.33
C ARG A 43 -10.76 8.72 -11.86
N HIS A 44 -11.06 9.59 -10.91
CA HIS A 44 -10.12 10.54 -10.34
C HIS A 44 -8.91 9.82 -9.70
N LEU A 45 -9.18 8.77 -8.92
CA LEU A 45 -8.17 7.92 -8.28
C LEU A 45 -7.19 7.32 -9.30
N VAL A 46 -7.65 6.93 -10.50
CA VAL A 46 -6.81 6.29 -11.51
C VAL A 46 -6.27 7.24 -12.58
N SER A 47 -6.75 8.49 -12.65
CA SER A 47 -6.30 9.47 -13.65
C SER A 47 -5.32 10.51 -13.11
N GLN A 48 -5.31 10.74 -11.79
CA GLN A 48 -4.42 11.69 -11.13
C GLN A 48 -3.05 11.03 -10.81
N PRO A 49 -1.91 11.58 -11.27
CA PRO A 49 -0.59 10.96 -11.09
C PRO A 49 -0.20 10.72 -9.63
N ASP A 50 -0.53 11.65 -8.74
CA ASP A 50 -0.30 11.57 -7.29
C ASP A 50 -1.14 10.44 -6.65
N HIS A 51 -2.39 10.27 -7.09
CA HIS A 51 -3.25 9.19 -6.64
C HIS A 51 -2.81 7.82 -7.16
N GLN A 52 -2.26 7.76 -8.38
CA GLN A 52 -1.71 6.51 -8.94
C GLN A 52 -0.57 5.95 -8.11
N ILE A 53 0.31 6.81 -7.56
CA ILE A 53 1.42 6.38 -6.70
C ILE A 53 0.88 5.81 -5.38
N ALA A 54 -0.08 6.50 -4.76
CA ALA A 54 -0.73 6.02 -3.54
C ALA A 54 -1.47 4.69 -3.76
N PHE A 55 -2.19 4.56 -4.88
CA PHE A 55 -2.87 3.33 -5.27
C PHE A 55 -1.89 2.18 -5.52
N ALA A 56 -0.79 2.42 -6.24
CA ALA A 56 0.26 1.43 -6.47
C ALA A 56 0.89 0.94 -5.16
N ALA A 57 1.15 1.86 -4.22
CA ALA A 57 1.66 1.50 -2.90
C ALA A 57 0.70 0.59 -2.13
N LEU A 58 -0.61 0.87 -2.17
CA LEU A 58 -1.64 0.03 -1.54
C LEU A 58 -1.72 -1.36 -2.18
N VAL A 59 -1.64 -1.45 -3.51
CA VAL A 59 -1.63 -2.73 -4.23
C VAL A 59 -0.40 -3.56 -3.83
N VAL A 60 0.78 -2.95 -3.81
CA VAL A 60 2.02 -3.64 -3.38
C VAL A 60 1.89 -4.13 -1.94
N LEU A 61 1.37 -3.30 -1.03
CA LEU A 61 1.14 -3.68 0.35
C LEU A 61 0.20 -4.88 0.48
N ALA A 62 -0.90 -4.88 -0.27
CA ALA A 62 -1.88 -5.98 -0.29
C ALA A 62 -1.26 -7.29 -0.83
N VAL A 63 -0.47 -7.21 -1.90
CA VAL A 63 0.23 -8.37 -2.46
C VAL A 63 1.23 -8.94 -1.46
N VAL A 64 2.04 -8.09 -0.84
CA VAL A 64 3.05 -8.51 0.16
C VAL A 64 2.38 -9.12 1.39
N ALA A 65 1.31 -8.49 1.90
CA ALA A 65 0.54 -9.00 3.02
C ALA A 65 -0.10 -10.36 2.70
N GLY A 66 -0.74 -10.49 1.53
CA GLY A 66 -1.35 -11.74 1.07
C GLY A 66 -0.33 -12.86 0.89
N TRP A 67 0.83 -12.57 0.29
CA TRP A 67 1.93 -13.52 0.16
C TRP A 67 2.45 -13.99 1.52
N SER A 68 2.65 -13.04 2.44
CA SER A 68 3.12 -13.31 3.80
C SER A 68 2.12 -14.17 4.58
N TRP A 69 0.82 -13.91 4.42
CA TRP A 69 -0.25 -14.70 5.01
C TRP A 69 -0.27 -16.14 4.48
N ARG A 70 -0.22 -16.33 3.16
CA ARG A 70 -0.18 -17.67 2.55
C ARG A 70 1.02 -18.48 3.04
N ARG A 71 2.19 -17.84 3.13
CA ARG A 71 3.42 -18.42 3.68
C ARG A 71 3.30 -18.80 5.16
N ALA A 72 2.66 -17.96 5.96
CA ALA A 72 2.43 -18.24 7.38
C ALA A 72 1.48 -19.42 7.57
N LYS A 73 0.41 -19.50 6.76
CA LYS A 73 -0.53 -20.61 6.77
C LYS A 73 0.13 -21.94 6.38
N ALA A 74 1.01 -21.95 5.38
CA ALA A 74 1.74 -23.16 4.95
C ALA A 74 2.82 -23.66 5.94
N ARG A 75 3.10 -22.90 7.01
CA ARG A 75 4.05 -23.25 8.07
C ARG A 75 3.37 -23.75 9.35
N LYS A 76 2.03 -23.79 9.38
CA LYS A 76 1.21 -24.47 10.38
C LYS A 76 0.80 -25.83 9.83
#